data_AF-A0A0D8XH42-F1
#
_entry.id   AF-A0A0D8XH42-F1
#
_cell.length_a   1.000
_cell.length_b   1.000
_cell.length_c   1.000
_cell.angle_alpha   90.00
_cell.angle_beta   90.00
_cell.angle_gamma   90.00
#
_symmetry.space_group_name_H-M   'P 1'
#
loop_
_entity.id
_entity.type
_entity.pdbx_description
1 polymer ?
#
loop_
_entity_poly.entity_id
_entity_poly.type
_entity_poly.pdbx_seq_one_letter_code
_entity_poly.pdbx_strand_id
1 'polypeptide(L)'
;MTLDPMKLIWIPREGYVSVGLVDESTSCCEQHSVELADMMGRMFGMRQTDDIDATEIEKRRDRLLAWLRANHVDVNECEDGSLLIFGVARIQSPFNQDSCYCDNAIILKRLRGLVSKVPE
;
A
#
# COMPACT_ATOMS: atom_id res chain seq x y z
N MET A 1 -10.98 -13.72 46.42
CA MET A 1 -10.96 -14.66 45.30
C MET A 1 -11.62 -13.98 44.11
N THR A 2 -10.85 -13.24 43.32
CA THR A 2 -11.33 -12.58 42.10
C THR A 2 -10.60 -13.27 40.94
N LEU A 3 -11.36 -14.01 40.13
CA LEU A 3 -10.89 -14.64 38.91
C LEU A 3 -10.96 -13.60 37.79
N ASP A 4 -9.80 -13.13 37.35
CA ASP A 4 -9.68 -12.28 36.15
C ASP A 4 -10.09 -13.07 34.89
N PRO A 5 -11.05 -12.57 34.09
CA PRO A 5 -11.64 -13.31 32.97
C PRO A 5 -10.77 -13.33 31.70
N MET A 6 -9.51 -12.91 31.76
CA MET A 6 -8.67 -12.73 30.57
C MET A 6 -7.36 -13.50 30.58
N LYS A 7 -7.33 -14.69 31.21
CA LYS A 7 -6.21 -15.61 31.03
C LYS A 7 -6.47 -16.50 29.81
N LEU A 8 -6.14 -15.99 28.62
CA LEU A 8 -6.08 -16.79 27.40
C LEU A 8 -4.96 -17.81 27.55
N ILE A 9 -5.31 -19.03 27.94
CA ILE A 9 -4.39 -20.17 27.96
C ILE A 9 -4.26 -20.63 26.51
N TRP A 10 -3.15 -20.26 25.88
CA TRP A 10 -2.81 -20.75 24.55
C TRP A 10 -2.47 -22.24 24.65
N ILE A 11 -3.26 -23.11 24.03
CA ILE A 11 -3.00 -24.56 23.97
C ILE A 11 -2.40 -24.84 22.59
N PRO A 12 -1.10 -25.17 22.48
CA PRO A 12 -0.48 -25.49 21.20
C PRO A 12 -1.13 -26.78 20.65
N ARG A 13 -1.54 -26.77 19.38
CA ARG A 13 -1.81 -28.03 18.67
C ARG A 13 -0.48 -28.72 18.38
N GLU A 14 -0.47 -30.05 18.44
CA GLU A 14 0.72 -30.86 18.15
C GLU A 14 1.30 -30.47 16.78
N GLY A 15 2.60 -30.14 16.77
CA GLY A 15 3.34 -29.73 15.57
C GLY A 15 3.78 -28.26 15.51
N TYR A 16 3.38 -27.41 16.47
CA TYR A 16 3.88 -26.04 16.58
C TYR A 16 5.01 -25.92 17.62
N VAL A 17 6.16 -25.38 17.22
CA VAL A 17 7.21 -24.92 18.14
C VAL A 17 6.81 -23.53 18.63
N SER A 18 6.61 -23.39 19.94
CA SER A 18 6.45 -22.09 20.58
C SER A 18 7.76 -21.31 20.45
N VAL A 19 7.72 -20.12 19.84
CA VAL A 19 8.83 -19.16 19.94
C VAL A 19 8.80 -18.60 21.35
N GLY A 20 9.81 -18.97 22.16
CA GLY A 20 9.99 -18.39 23.48
C GLY A 20 10.30 -16.90 23.38
N LEU A 21 9.92 -16.13 24.41
CA LEU A 21 10.45 -14.78 24.60
C LEU A 21 11.97 -14.89 24.65
N VAL A 22 12.62 -14.31 23.65
CA VAL A 22 14.07 -14.15 23.62
C VAL A 22 14.48 -13.34 24.84
N ASP A 23 15.39 -13.91 25.62
CA ASP A 23 16.03 -13.29 26.77
C ASP A 23 16.57 -11.90 26.38
N GLU A 24 16.23 -10.92 27.20
CA GLU A 24 16.37 -9.48 26.99
C GLU A 24 17.85 -9.04 27.05
N SER A 25 18.68 -9.53 26.14
CA SER A 25 20.10 -9.11 26.03
C SER A 25 20.69 -9.16 24.62
N THR A 26 19.88 -9.35 23.57
CA THR A 26 20.31 -9.04 22.21
C THR A 26 19.43 -7.94 21.64
N SER A 27 20.00 -6.74 21.52
CA SER A 27 19.50 -5.67 20.67
C SER A 27 19.44 -6.17 19.22
N CYS A 28 18.40 -6.92 18.87
CA CYS A 28 18.19 -7.47 17.53
C CYS A 28 17.93 -6.36 16.49
N CYS A 29 17.55 -5.17 16.95
CA CYS A 29 17.38 -3.99 16.13
C CYS A 29 18.56 -3.04 16.38
N GLU A 30 19.70 -3.35 15.78
CA GLU A 30 20.73 -2.33 15.60
C GLU A 30 20.13 -1.19 14.77
N GLN A 31 20.21 0.04 15.26
CA GLN A 31 19.84 1.21 14.48
C GLN A 31 20.86 1.33 13.34
N HIS A 32 20.52 0.73 12.20
CA HIS A 32 21.36 0.81 11.01
C HIS A 32 21.53 2.27 10.59
N SER A 33 22.72 2.60 10.08
CA SER A 33 23.02 3.93 9.59
C SER A 33 22.06 4.32 8.46
N VAL A 34 21.74 5.61 8.38
CA VAL A 34 20.86 6.18 7.34
C VAL A 34 21.30 5.74 5.93
N GLU A 35 22.61 5.58 5.71
CA GLU A 35 23.17 5.10 4.44
C GLU A 35 22.84 3.63 4.12
N LEU A 36 22.81 2.74 5.12
CA LEU A 36 22.45 1.34 4.89
C LEU A 36 20.95 1.21 4.56
N ALA A 37 20.12 2.01 5.24
CA ALA A 37 18.70 2.11 4.94
C ALA A 37 18.45 2.65 3.52
N ASP A 38 19.20 3.68 3.10
CA ASP A 38 19.12 4.21 1.73
C ASP A 38 19.61 3.20 0.69
N MET A 39 20.71 2.49 0.98
CA MET A 39 21.23 1.42 0.11
C MET A 39 20.21 0.29 -0.06
N MET A 40 19.59 -0.17 1.04
CA MET A 40 18.52 -1.17 0.98
C MET A 40 17.30 -0.65 0.22
N GLY A 41 16.89 0.61 0.43
CA GLY A 41 15.79 1.22 -0.32
C GLY A 41 16.02 1.22 -1.83
N ARG A 42 17.24 1.58 -2.26
CA ARG A 42 17.66 1.54 -3.67
C ARG A 42 17.71 0.12 -4.24
N MET A 43 18.20 -0.85 -3.47
CA MET A 43 18.39 -2.23 -3.94
C MET A 43 17.08 -3.01 -4.05
N PHE A 44 16.17 -2.82 -3.10
CA PHE A 44 14.88 -3.51 -3.07
C PHE A 44 13.80 -2.82 -3.92
N GLY A 45 14.13 -1.73 -4.62
CA GLY A 45 13.16 -1.01 -5.44
C GLY A 45 11.98 -0.49 -4.62
N MET A 46 12.17 -0.28 -3.31
CA MET A 46 11.36 0.64 -2.52
C MET A 46 11.70 2.03 -3.08
N ARG A 47 11.14 2.31 -4.26
CA ARG A 47 11.27 3.57 -4.98
C ARG A 47 11.11 4.66 -3.93
N GLN A 48 12.15 5.46 -3.73
CA GLN A 48 11.96 6.78 -3.16
C GLN A 48 10.78 7.34 -3.94
N THR A 49 9.67 7.63 -3.26
CA THR A 49 8.66 8.50 -3.84
C THR A 49 9.47 9.70 -4.28
N ASP A 50 9.68 9.86 -5.60
CA ASP A 50 10.19 11.10 -6.14
C ASP A 50 9.44 12.20 -5.38
N ASP A 51 10.15 13.21 -4.92
CA ASP A 51 9.57 14.35 -4.21
C ASP A 51 8.72 15.11 -5.23
N ILE A 52 7.60 14.51 -5.61
CA ILE A 52 6.63 15.05 -6.54
C ILE A 52 5.86 16.03 -5.70
N ASP A 53 5.95 17.29 -6.11
CA ASP A 53 5.24 18.37 -5.47
C ASP A 53 3.75 18.02 -5.29
N ALA A 54 3.25 18.23 -4.07
CA ALA A 54 1.89 17.87 -3.70
C ALA A 54 0.84 18.51 -4.65
N THR A 55 1.12 19.71 -5.17
CA THR A 55 0.22 20.38 -6.12
C THR A 55 0.20 19.67 -7.47
N GLU A 56 1.30 19.06 -7.91
CA GLU A 56 1.32 18.28 -9.15
C GLU A 56 0.59 16.94 -8.98
N ILE A 57 0.70 16.30 -7.81
CA ILE A 57 -0.10 15.10 -7.49
C ILE A 57 -1.59 15.42 -7.56
N GLU A 58 -2.00 16.56 -7.01
CA GLU A 58 -3.40 16.99 -7.00
C GLU A 58 -3.90 17.33 -8.41
N LYS A 59 -3.12 18.08 -9.20
CA LYS A 59 -3.47 18.33 -10.61
C LYS A 59 -3.59 17.02 -11.40
N ARG A 60 -2.67 16.07 -11.18
CA ARG A 60 -2.71 14.76 -11.84
C ARG A 60 -3.95 13.97 -11.44
N ARG A 61 -4.33 14.00 -10.15
CA ARG A 61 -5.57 13.40 -9.65
C ARG A 61 -6.78 13.99 -10.37
N ASP A 62 -6.87 15.31 -10.46
CA ASP A 62 -8.00 16.00 -11.08
C ASP A 62 -8.11 15.71 -12.58
N ARG A 63 -6.97 15.70 -13.29
CA ARG A 63 -6.91 15.31 -14.72
C ARG A 63 -7.41 13.87 -14.92
N LEU A 64 -6.92 12.94 -14.10
CA LEU A 64 -7.34 11.54 -14.15
C LEU A 64 -8.85 11.40 -13.86
N LEU A 65 -9.34 12.05 -12.82
CA LEU A 65 -10.75 12.02 -12.42
C LEU A 65 -11.66 12.57 -13.53
N ALA A 66 -11.31 13.72 -14.10
CA ALA A 66 -12.04 14.33 -15.20
C ALA A 66 -12.06 13.42 -16.44
N TRP A 67 -10.92 12.82 -16.79
CA TRP A 67 -10.81 11.91 -17.92
C TRP A 67 -11.63 10.64 -17.72
N LEU A 68 -11.59 10.03 -16.52
CA LEU A 68 -12.37 8.84 -16.20
C LEU A 68 -13.88 9.12 -16.29
N ARG A 69 -14.34 10.25 -15.73
CA ARG A 69 -15.74 10.68 -15.83
C ARG A 69 -16.17 10.92 -17.27
N ALA A 70 -15.31 11.56 -18.09
CA ALA A 70 -15.58 11.77 -19.51
C ALA A 70 -15.68 10.46 -20.31
N ASN A 71 -14.99 9.39 -19.86
CA ASN A 71 -15.06 8.05 -20.45
C ASN A 71 -16.15 7.17 -19.83
N HIS A 72 -17.08 7.74 -19.07
CA HIS A 72 -18.17 7.01 -18.38
C HIS A 72 -17.68 5.89 -17.46
N VAL A 73 -16.50 6.06 -16.87
CA VAL A 73 -15.99 5.16 -15.84
C VAL A 73 -16.60 5.57 -14.50
N ASP A 74 -17.15 4.59 -13.78
CA ASP A 74 -17.65 4.82 -12.42
C ASP A 74 -16.47 4.99 -11.46
N VAL A 75 -16.42 6.13 -10.79
CA VAL A 75 -15.33 6.51 -9.87
C VAL A 75 -15.92 7.02 -8.57
N ASN A 76 -15.55 6.38 -7.47
CA ASN A 76 -15.90 6.77 -6.12
C ASN A 76 -14.64 7.18 -5.36
N GLU A 77 -14.71 8.25 -4.58
CA GLU A 77 -13.61 8.74 -3.76
C GLU A 77 -13.69 8.08 -2.38
N CYS A 78 -12.60 7.45 -1.95
CA CYS A 78 -12.50 6.81 -0.65
C CYS A 78 -11.96 7.78 0.41
N GLU A 79 -12.24 7.50 1.68
CA GLU A 79 -11.79 8.33 2.82
C GLU A 79 -10.27 8.41 2.95
N ASP A 80 -9.55 7.42 2.42
CA ASP A 80 -8.08 7.37 2.36
C ASP A 80 -7.48 8.20 1.20
N GLY A 81 -8.32 8.93 0.45
CA GLY A 81 -7.90 9.71 -0.72
C GLY A 81 -7.67 8.87 -1.99
N SER A 82 -7.95 7.56 -1.95
CA SER A 82 -7.86 6.70 -3.13
C SER A 82 -9.12 6.78 -4.01
N LEU A 83 -8.97 6.48 -5.30
CA LEU A 83 -10.09 6.41 -6.25
C LEU A 83 -10.49 4.96 -6.46
N LEU A 84 -11.74 4.63 -6.14
CA LEU A 84 -12.36 3.32 -6.34
C LEU A 84 -13.11 3.29 -7.67
N ILE A 85 -12.66 2.44 -8.58
CA ILE A 85 -13.15 2.27 -9.94
C ILE A 85 -14.08 1.06 -10.00
N PHE A 86 -15.33 1.27 -10.40
CA PHE A 86 -16.38 0.22 -10.50
C PHE A 86 -16.54 -0.64 -9.23
N GLY A 87 -16.12 -0.16 -8.06
CA GLY A 87 -16.13 -0.93 -6.81
C GLY A 87 -15.10 -2.07 -6.72
N VAL A 88 -14.25 -2.26 -7.73
CA VAL A 88 -13.38 -3.46 -7.83
C VAL A 88 -11.89 -3.14 -7.97
N ALA A 89 -11.53 -1.92 -8.37
CA ALA A 89 -10.13 -1.53 -8.53
C ALA A 89 -9.87 -0.20 -7.84
N ARG A 90 -8.68 0.00 -7.28
CA ARG A 90 -8.27 1.21 -6.59
C ARG A 90 -7.07 1.85 -7.27
N ILE A 91 -7.05 3.18 -7.30
CA ILE A 91 -5.89 3.97 -7.72
C ILE A 91 -5.49 4.84 -6.54
N GLN A 92 -4.24 4.71 -6.10
CA GLN A 92 -3.69 5.51 -5.00
C GLN A 92 -2.70 6.55 -5.53
N SER A 93 -2.37 7.53 -4.69
CA SER A 93 -1.27 8.47 -4.92
C SER A 93 0.01 7.71 -5.28
N PRO A 94 0.80 8.16 -6.28
CA PRO A 94 0.70 9.41 -7.04
C PRO A 94 -0.17 9.34 -8.31
N PHE A 95 -1.22 8.51 -8.35
CA PHE A 95 -2.17 8.41 -9.48
C PHE A 95 -1.49 8.10 -10.82
N ASN A 96 -0.50 7.21 -10.78
CA ASN A 96 0.17 6.68 -11.96
C ASN A 96 -0.31 5.26 -12.29
N GLN A 97 0.11 4.73 -13.43
CA GLN A 97 -0.25 3.36 -13.85
C GLN A 97 0.28 2.28 -12.90
N ASP A 98 1.39 2.53 -12.21
CA ASP A 98 1.98 1.56 -11.27
C ASP A 98 1.18 1.49 -9.96
N SER A 99 0.49 2.58 -9.59
CA SER A 99 -0.28 2.76 -8.34
C SER A 99 -1.74 2.30 -8.47
N CYS A 100 -1.99 1.38 -9.40
CA CYS A 100 -3.28 0.73 -9.60
C CYS A 100 -3.28 -0.63 -8.89
N TYR A 101 -4.38 -0.96 -8.21
CA TYR A 101 -4.56 -2.17 -7.42
C TYR A 101 -5.91 -2.82 -7.73
N CYS A 102 -5.91 -4.13 -7.99
CA CYS A 102 -7.12 -4.93 -8.19
C CYS A 102 -6.75 -6.41 -8.07
N ASP A 103 -7.59 -7.21 -7.42
CA ASP A 103 -7.38 -8.66 -7.31
C ASP A 103 -7.43 -9.38 -8.67
N ASN A 104 -8.16 -8.80 -9.63
CA ASN A 104 -8.26 -9.34 -10.97
C ASN A 104 -7.16 -8.75 -11.87
N ALA A 105 -6.17 -9.58 -12.20
CA ALA A 105 -5.03 -9.19 -13.04
C ALA A 105 -5.42 -8.70 -14.45
N ILE A 106 -6.54 -9.20 -15.01
CA ILE A 106 -7.03 -8.75 -16.32
C ILE A 106 -7.57 -7.33 -16.22
N ILE A 107 -8.35 -7.05 -15.17
CA ILE A 107 -8.88 -5.71 -14.89
C ILE A 107 -7.73 -4.75 -14.60
N LEU A 108 -6.78 -5.15 -13.76
CA LEU A 108 -5.59 -4.36 -13.45
C LEU A 108 -4.84 -3.97 -14.72
N LYS A 109 -4.54 -4.93 -15.62
CA LYS A 109 -3.85 -4.65 -16.88
C LYS A 109 -4.60 -3.64 -17.75
N ARG A 110 -5.93 -3.77 -17.84
CA ARG A 110 -6.78 -2.84 -18.59
C ARG A 110 -6.79 -1.46 -17.96
N LEU A 111 -6.90 -1.38 -16.64
CA LEU A 111 -6.89 -0.13 -15.89
C LEU A 111 -5.57 0.61 -16.07
N ARG A 112 -4.43 -0.09 -15.98
CA ARG A 112 -3.11 0.50 -16.27
C ARG A 112 -3.03 1.07 -17.68
N GLY A 113 -3.53 0.31 -18.67
CA GLY A 113 -3.63 0.78 -20.05
C GLY A 113 -4.58 1.96 -20.24
N LEU A 114 -5.59 2.09 -19.38
CA LEU A 114 -6.52 3.22 -19.36
C LEU A 114 -5.83 4.48 -18.80
N VAL A 115 -5.16 4.36 -17.65
CA VAL A 115 -4.42 5.45 -17.01
C VAL A 115 -3.28 5.96 -17.90
N SER A 116 -2.62 5.08 -18.66
CA SER A 116 -1.58 5.47 -19.63
C SER A 116 -2.09 6.32 -20.80
N LYS A 117 -3.40 6.37 -21.05
CA LYS A 117 -4.00 7.18 -22.14
C LYS A 117 -4.49 8.55 -21.69
N VAL A 118 -4.37 8.85 -20.40
CA VAL A 118 -4.75 10.16 -19.87
C VAL A 118 -3.79 11.21 -20.47
N PRO A 119 -4.30 12.26 -21.11
CA PRO A 119 -3.46 13.33 -21.66
C PRO A 119 -2.77 14.10 -20.54
N GLU A 120 -1.55 14.59 -20.81
CA GLU A 120 -0.77 15.43 -19.90
C GLU A 120 -1.43 16.79 -19.63
#